data_AF-A0A673IKI4-F1
#
_entry.id   AF-A0A673IKI4-F1
#
_cell.length_a   1.000
_cell.length_b   1.000
_cell.length_c   1.000
_cell.angle_alpha   90.00
_cell.angle_beta   90.00
_cell.angle_gamma   90.00
#
_symmetry.space_group_name_H-M   'P 1'
#
loop_
_entity.id
_entity.type
_entity.pdbx_description
1 polymer ?
#
loop_
_entity_poly.entity_id
_entity_poly.type
_entity_poly.pdbx_seq_one_letter_code
_entity_poly.pdbx_strand_id
1 'polypeptide(L)'
;MATRKSGIPLSTISPKFLHANSTSHTWPFSAIAELIDNSYDPDVRARQIWIDWTRIRGLDCLSFMDNGEGLTRARLHKMLSFGFSEKKAAKFHIPIGVYGNGFKSGSMRLGKDAIVFTKTRDTMSVGLLSQSYLEAIGAQRVLVPMITFRRDGHNHVEDGGSLRAILTHSLFHSEKELFTELRAISAAGTTTGTRIIIWNLRTTANGETEFDFDTDKYDILIRVNISDKSNVTPESEYSLRVSRAYLARLWHAFILTSRNIHYLVYVLLKRDKYINWSGGDKKNQTVW
;
A
#
# COMPACT_ATOMS: atom_id res chain seq x y z
N MET A 1 23.64 -10.16 6.12
CA MET A 1 22.83 -11.26 5.54
C MET A 1 23.77 -12.35 5.06
N ALA A 2 23.58 -13.59 5.50
CA ALA A 2 24.39 -14.72 5.04
C ALA A 2 24.21 -14.88 3.53
N THR A 3 25.29 -14.72 2.75
CA THR A 3 25.29 -14.87 1.29
C THR A 3 25.32 -16.33 0.84
N ARG A 4 25.50 -17.25 1.79
CA ARG A 4 25.57 -18.70 1.58
C ARG A 4 24.90 -19.42 2.75
N LYS A 5 24.26 -20.55 2.49
CA LYS A 5 23.81 -21.51 3.50
C LYS A 5 24.58 -22.81 3.29
N SER A 6 25.38 -23.22 4.27
CA SER A 6 26.24 -24.42 4.17
C SER A 6 27.13 -24.42 2.91
N GLY A 7 27.66 -23.26 2.51
CA GLY A 7 28.49 -23.11 1.30
C GLY A 7 27.70 -22.95 -0.01
N ILE A 8 26.40 -23.21 -0.03
CA ILE A 8 25.54 -23.06 -1.22
C ILE A 8 25.18 -21.58 -1.42
N PRO A 9 25.43 -20.98 -2.60
CA PRO A 9 25.05 -19.60 -2.90
C PRO A 9 23.52 -19.45 -2.87
N LEU A 10 23.05 -18.36 -2.26
CA LEU A 10 21.64 -18.01 -2.35
C LEU A 10 21.33 -17.39 -3.72
N SER A 11 20.17 -17.75 -4.30
CA SER A 11 19.62 -17.01 -5.43
C SER A 11 19.33 -15.57 -5.02
N THR A 12 19.53 -14.64 -5.94
CA THR A 12 19.38 -13.21 -5.68
C THR A 12 18.48 -12.57 -6.73
N ILE A 13 17.80 -11.50 -6.33
CA ILE A 13 16.83 -10.81 -7.18
C ILE A 13 17.44 -9.46 -7.56
N SER A 14 17.62 -9.27 -8.86
CA SER A 14 18.05 -7.98 -9.43
C SER A 14 16.95 -6.93 -9.26
N PRO A 15 17.26 -5.66 -8.99
CA PRO A 15 16.26 -4.59 -8.97
C PRO A 15 15.40 -4.50 -10.23
N LYS A 16 15.95 -4.84 -11.41
CA LYS A 16 15.20 -4.90 -12.68
C LYS A 16 14.01 -5.87 -12.63
N PHE A 17 14.06 -6.86 -11.75
CA PHE A 17 12.95 -7.80 -11.55
C PHE A 17 11.70 -7.12 -10.98
N LEU A 18 11.82 -6.00 -10.23
CA LEU A 18 10.65 -5.27 -9.74
C LEU A 18 9.80 -4.77 -10.90
N HIS A 19 10.43 -4.22 -11.93
CA HIS A 19 9.76 -3.81 -13.15
C HIS A 19 9.21 -5.01 -13.93
N ALA A 20 10.03 -6.04 -14.18
CA ALA A 20 9.60 -7.24 -14.91
C ALA A 20 8.42 -7.95 -14.23
N ASN A 21 8.40 -7.99 -12.90
CA ASN A 21 7.31 -8.58 -12.13
C ASN A 21 6.01 -7.76 -12.19
N SER A 22 6.09 -6.46 -12.51
CA SER A 22 4.92 -5.60 -12.68
C SER A 22 4.15 -5.86 -13.98
N THR A 23 4.81 -6.45 -14.98
CA THR A 23 4.21 -6.67 -16.32
C THR A 23 3.18 -7.80 -16.33
N SER A 24 2.98 -8.49 -15.21
CA SER A 24 1.86 -9.44 -15.03
C SER A 24 0.50 -8.74 -15.04
N HIS A 25 0.46 -7.43 -14.76
CA HIS A 25 -0.74 -6.61 -14.77
C HIS A 25 -0.77 -5.73 -16.02
N THR A 26 -1.59 -6.11 -17.00
CA THR A 26 -1.88 -5.25 -18.15
C THR A 26 -2.80 -4.09 -17.76
N TRP A 27 -3.70 -4.32 -16.80
CA TRP A 27 -4.70 -3.34 -16.34
C TRP A 27 -4.37 -2.74 -14.96
N PRO A 28 -4.35 -1.40 -14.76
CA PRO A 28 -4.05 -0.78 -13.46
C PRO A 28 -4.97 -1.23 -12.32
N PHE A 29 -6.27 -1.34 -12.56
CA PHE A 29 -7.24 -1.84 -11.57
C PHE A 29 -7.00 -3.29 -11.14
N SER A 30 -6.38 -4.14 -11.97
CA SER A 30 -5.98 -5.48 -11.53
C SER A 30 -4.86 -5.41 -10.48
N ALA A 31 -3.96 -4.43 -10.60
CA ALA A 31 -2.93 -4.17 -9.60
C ALA A 31 -3.51 -3.56 -8.31
N ILE A 32 -4.52 -2.69 -8.42
CA ILE A 32 -5.28 -2.20 -7.25
C ILE A 32 -5.99 -3.35 -6.54
N ALA A 33 -6.58 -4.28 -7.28
CA ALA A 33 -7.31 -5.42 -6.73
C ALA A 33 -6.41 -6.32 -5.85
N GLU A 34 -5.13 -6.49 -6.20
CA GLU A 34 -4.15 -7.21 -5.37
C GLU A 34 -3.93 -6.53 -4.00
N LEU A 35 -3.97 -5.21 -3.94
CA LEU A 35 -3.83 -4.47 -2.68
C LEU A 35 -5.09 -4.63 -1.81
N ILE A 36 -6.27 -4.58 -2.43
CA ILE A 36 -7.55 -4.84 -1.76
C ILE A 36 -7.57 -6.26 -1.17
N ASP A 37 -7.07 -7.26 -1.93
CA ASP A 37 -7.00 -8.65 -1.47
C ASP A 37 -6.16 -8.83 -0.22
N ASN A 38 -5.01 -8.16 -0.17
CA ASN A 38 -4.14 -8.26 1.00
C ASN A 38 -4.80 -7.69 2.26
N SER A 39 -5.60 -6.63 2.15
CA SER A 39 -6.36 -6.12 3.30
C SER A 39 -7.51 -7.05 3.69
N TYR A 40 -8.12 -7.73 2.72
CA TYR A 40 -9.18 -8.70 2.93
C TYR A 40 -8.71 -9.98 3.64
N ASP A 41 -7.50 -10.44 3.34
CA ASP A 41 -7.02 -11.78 3.71
C ASP A 41 -7.19 -12.15 5.21
N PRO A 42 -7.36 -13.45 5.54
CA PRO A 42 -7.70 -13.92 6.89
C PRO A 42 -6.69 -13.57 7.98
N ASP A 43 -5.46 -13.22 7.62
CA ASP A 43 -4.39 -12.82 8.53
C ASP A 43 -4.31 -11.30 8.74
N VAL A 44 -5.07 -10.51 7.98
CA VAL A 44 -5.22 -9.05 8.12
C VAL A 44 -6.61 -8.70 8.63
N ARG A 45 -7.67 -9.33 8.11
CA ARG A 45 -9.08 -9.23 8.57
C ARG A 45 -9.59 -7.79 8.64
N ALA A 46 -9.18 -6.94 7.71
CA ALA A 46 -9.67 -5.57 7.67
C ALA A 46 -11.18 -5.53 7.47
N ARG A 47 -11.83 -4.54 8.09
CA ARG A 47 -13.26 -4.26 7.89
C ARG A 47 -13.49 -3.11 6.90
N GLN A 48 -12.48 -2.30 6.68
CA GLN A 48 -12.57 -1.16 5.78
C GLN A 48 -11.22 -0.99 5.13
N ILE A 49 -11.26 -0.63 3.86
CA ILE A 49 -10.12 -0.14 3.13
C ILE A 49 -10.50 1.19 2.50
N TRP A 50 -9.66 2.19 2.69
CA TRP A 50 -9.75 3.50 2.08
C TRP A 50 -8.75 3.55 0.95
N ILE A 51 -9.24 3.84 -0.24
CA ILE A 51 -8.40 4.09 -1.42
C ILE A 51 -8.53 5.57 -1.72
N ASP A 52 -7.41 6.25 -1.84
CA ASP A 52 -7.39 7.70 -1.99
C ASP A 52 -6.27 8.14 -2.93
N TRP A 53 -6.47 9.29 -3.54
CA TRP A 53 -5.43 10.05 -4.21
C TRP A 53 -5.02 11.22 -3.32
N THR A 54 -3.73 11.40 -3.16
CA THR A 54 -3.19 12.53 -2.41
C THR A 54 -1.97 13.09 -3.10
N ARG A 55 -1.63 14.33 -2.78
CA ARG A 55 -0.42 14.98 -3.28
C ARG A 55 0.54 15.22 -2.13
N ILE A 56 1.68 14.54 -2.16
CA ILE A 56 2.73 14.66 -1.14
C ILE A 56 3.97 15.24 -1.82
N ARG A 57 4.45 16.39 -1.34
CA ARG A 57 5.58 17.12 -1.93
C ARG A 57 5.43 17.37 -3.45
N GLY A 58 4.21 17.66 -3.89
CA GLY A 58 3.91 17.94 -5.30
C GLY A 58 3.76 16.69 -6.18
N LEU A 59 3.99 15.49 -5.65
CA LEU A 59 3.84 14.23 -6.39
C LEU A 59 2.47 13.61 -6.15
N ASP A 60 1.80 13.20 -7.23
CA ASP A 60 0.58 12.42 -7.15
C ASP A 60 0.87 11.04 -6.58
N CYS A 61 0.08 10.65 -5.59
CA CYS A 61 0.24 9.42 -4.83
C CYS A 61 -1.10 8.68 -4.73
N LEU A 62 -1.06 7.36 -4.87
CA LEU A 62 -2.17 6.49 -4.47
C LEU A 62 -1.92 6.00 -3.04
N SER A 63 -2.93 6.15 -2.18
CA SER A 63 -2.91 5.72 -0.79
C SER A 63 -3.95 4.62 -0.57
N PHE A 64 -3.52 3.50 0.02
CA PHE A 64 -4.37 2.38 0.42
C PHE A 64 -4.23 2.21 1.92
N MET A 65 -5.29 2.47 2.67
CA MET A 65 -5.28 2.33 4.12
C MET A 65 -6.34 1.33 4.54
N ASP A 66 -5.99 0.39 5.39
CA ASP A 66 -6.94 -0.54 6.00
C ASP A 66 -6.86 -0.49 7.53
N ASN A 67 -7.95 -0.95 8.16
CA ASN A 67 -8.07 -1.04 9.61
C ASN A 67 -7.92 -2.48 10.13
N GLY A 68 -7.15 -3.32 9.43
CA GLY A 68 -6.87 -4.69 9.83
C GLY A 68 -5.91 -4.80 11.03
N GLU A 69 -5.37 -6.00 11.24
CA GLU A 69 -4.48 -6.30 12.38
C GLU A 69 -3.06 -5.71 12.24
N GLY A 70 -2.70 -5.20 11.05
CA GLY A 70 -1.35 -4.75 10.73
C GLY A 70 -0.34 -5.90 10.62
N LEU A 71 0.94 -5.54 10.48
CA LEU A 71 2.03 -6.50 10.22
C LEU A 71 3.14 -6.33 11.25
N THR A 72 3.58 -7.44 11.82
CA THR A 72 4.84 -7.48 12.59
C THR A 72 6.02 -7.25 11.65
N ARG A 73 7.19 -6.87 12.19
CA ARG A 73 8.42 -6.73 11.41
C ARG A 73 8.71 -7.93 10.52
N ALA A 74 8.57 -9.15 11.04
CA ALA A 74 8.79 -10.37 10.28
C ALA A 74 7.81 -10.54 9.13
N ARG A 75 6.52 -10.23 9.34
CA ARG A 75 5.49 -10.28 8.28
C ARG A 75 5.69 -9.19 7.23
N LEU A 76 6.05 -7.97 7.64
CA LEU A 76 6.41 -6.89 6.73
C LEU A 76 7.62 -7.26 5.86
N HIS A 77 8.65 -7.85 6.45
CA HIS A 77 9.82 -8.31 5.70
C HIS A 77 9.45 -9.40 4.67
N LYS A 78 8.60 -10.36 5.06
CA LYS A 78 8.07 -11.38 4.13
C LYS A 78 7.20 -10.76 3.03
N MET A 79 6.36 -9.78 3.37
CA MET A 79 5.54 -9.05 2.40
C MET A 79 6.40 -8.35 1.35
N LEU A 80 7.51 -7.73 1.76
CA LEU A 80 8.46 -7.05 0.88
C LEU A 80 9.42 -8.02 0.15
N SER A 81 9.55 -9.25 0.63
CA SER A 81 10.41 -10.30 0.04
C SER A 81 9.66 -11.20 -0.93
N PHE A 82 10.29 -11.67 -1.99
CA PHE A 82 9.63 -12.52 -2.98
C PHE A 82 9.52 -13.99 -2.53
N GLY A 83 8.44 -14.66 -2.94
CA GLY A 83 8.25 -16.10 -2.74
C GLY A 83 7.83 -16.53 -1.33
N PHE A 84 7.54 -15.58 -0.43
CA PHE A 84 7.04 -15.88 0.91
C PHE A 84 5.52 -15.67 0.97
N SER A 85 4.78 -16.77 1.11
CA SER A 85 3.36 -16.76 1.48
C SER A 85 3.14 -17.79 2.58
N GLU A 86 2.68 -17.35 3.75
CA GLU A 86 2.31 -18.21 4.87
C GLU A 86 0.80 -18.18 5.14
N LYS A 87 0.03 -17.71 4.16
CA LYS A 87 -1.42 -17.57 4.27
C LYS A 87 -2.06 -18.95 4.37
N LYS A 88 -2.54 -19.30 5.56
CA LYS A 88 -3.29 -20.52 5.83
C LYS A 88 -4.78 -20.20 5.82
N ALA A 89 -5.58 -21.10 5.27
CA ALA A 89 -7.04 -20.98 5.35
C ALA A 89 -7.49 -20.97 6.82
N ALA A 90 -8.37 -20.02 7.17
CA ALA A 90 -8.97 -19.95 8.50
C ALA A 90 -10.45 -20.38 8.41
N LYS A 91 -10.73 -21.65 8.77
CA LYS A 91 -12.07 -22.30 8.74
C LYS A 91 -12.85 -22.12 7.41
N PHE A 92 -13.50 -20.98 7.23
CA PHE A 92 -14.36 -20.63 6.09
C PHE A 92 -13.87 -19.42 5.27
N HIS A 93 -12.69 -18.89 5.61
CA HIS A 93 -12.08 -17.77 4.91
C HIS A 93 -10.79 -18.26 4.22
N ILE A 94 -10.89 -18.39 2.89
CA ILE A 94 -9.79 -18.83 2.04
C ILE A 94 -9.00 -17.58 1.63
N PRO A 95 -7.67 -17.54 1.88
CA PRO A 95 -6.85 -16.41 1.45
C PRO A 95 -6.85 -16.32 -0.08
N ILE A 96 -6.93 -15.10 -0.59
CA ILE A 96 -6.87 -14.81 -2.02
C ILE A 96 -5.41 -14.79 -2.47
N GLY A 97 -4.51 -14.19 -1.65
CA GLY A 97 -3.11 -14.05 -2.00
C GLY A 97 -2.30 -15.34 -1.79
N VAL A 98 -2.32 -16.27 -2.74
CA VAL A 98 -1.63 -17.57 -2.57
C VAL A 98 -0.13 -17.50 -2.87
N TYR A 99 0.27 -16.61 -3.80
CA TYR A 99 1.62 -16.61 -4.39
C TYR A 99 2.65 -15.75 -3.65
N GLY A 100 2.22 -14.93 -2.70
CA GLY A 100 3.11 -13.99 -2.01
C GLY A 100 3.75 -12.99 -2.98
N ASN A 101 3.07 -12.61 -4.06
CA ASN A 101 3.59 -11.68 -5.08
C ASN A 101 2.72 -10.43 -5.29
N GLY A 102 1.42 -10.49 -4.97
CA GLY A 102 0.43 -9.46 -5.30
C GLY A 102 0.81 -8.04 -4.90
N PHE A 103 1.34 -7.83 -3.69
CA PHE A 103 1.83 -6.50 -3.29
C PHE A 103 2.95 -5.99 -4.19
N LYS A 104 3.93 -6.82 -4.55
CA LYS A 104 5.10 -6.38 -5.35
C LYS A 104 4.68 -6.11 -6.79
N SER A 105 3.99 -7.06 -7.42
CA SER A 105 3.54 -6.89 -8.80
C SER A 105 2.56 -5.73 -8.92
N GLY A 106 1.60 -5.62 -8.00
CA GLY A 106 0.60 -4.56 -7.98
C GLY A 106 1.20 -3.18 -7.71
N SER A 107 1.99 -3.02 -6.63
CA SER A 107 2.58 -1.71 -6.32
C SER A 107 3.54 -1.23 -7.41
N MET A 108 4.41 -2.10 -7.92
CA MET A 108 5.36 -1.76 -8.99
C MET A 108 4.69 -1.56 -10.35
N ARG A 109 3.45 -2.03 -10.53
CA ARG A 109 2.64 -1.71 -11.71
C ARG A 109 2.11 -0.29 -11.64
N LEU A 110 1.67 0.15 -10.46
CA LEU A 110 1.03 1.45 -10.24
C LEU A 110 2.05 2.59 -10.20
N GLY A 111 3.22 2.37 -9.59
CA GLY A 111 4.27 3.37 -9.50
C GLY A 111 5.65 2.76 -9.29
N LYS A 112 6.70 3.59 -9.40
CA LYS A 112 8.09 3.13 -9.21
C LYS A 112 8.41 2.84 -7.75
N ASP A 113 7.70 3.49 -6.83
CA ASP A 113 8.07 3.50 -5.42
C ASP A 113 6.85 3.35 -4.51
N ALA A 114 7.00 2.52 -3.49
CA ALA A 114 5.98 2.25 -2.50
C ALA A 114 6.58 2.23 -1.09
N ILE A 115 5.87 2.85 -0.15
CA ILE A 115 6.18 2.83 1.27
C ILE A 115 4.99 2.26 2.04
N VAL A 116 5.28 1.40 3.00
CA VAL A 116 4.29 0.70 3.82
C VAL A 116 4.47 1.14 5.25
N PHE A 117 3.44 1.78 5.80
CA PHE A 117 3.27 2.05 7.21
C PHE A 117 2.35 0.98 7.78
N THR A 118 2.72 0.34 8.88
CA THR A 118 1.88 -0.71 9.46
C THR A 118 1.97 -0.68 10.97
N LYS A 119 0.85 -0.97 11.62
CA LYS A 119 0.68 -0.85 13.06
C LYS A 119 -0.04 -2.07 13.59
N THR A 120 0.64 -2.79 14.47
CA THR A 120 0.05 -3.82 15.32
C THR A 120 -0.22 -3.24 16.70
N ARG A 121 -0.78 -4.06 17.61
CA ARG A 121 -0.98 -3.66 19.00
C ARG A 121 0.35 -3.31 19.70
N ASP A 122 1.42 -4.00 19.34
CA ASP A 122 2.71 -3.91 20.03
C ASP A 122 3.73 -3.00 19.32
N THR A 123 3.66 -2.94 17.99
CA THR A 123 4.70 -2.31 17.17
C THR A 123 4.13 -1.46 16.03
N MET A 124 4.94 -0.51 15.57
CA MET A 124 4.70 0.26 14.35
C MET A 124 5.92 0.06 13.45
N SER A 125 5.73 -0.28 12.17
CA SER A 125 6.85 -0.47 11.25
C SER A 125 6.65 0.33 9.97
N VAL A 126 7.77 0.71 9.37
CA VAL A 126 7.84 1.34 8.05
C VAL A 126 8.75 0.51 7.17
N GLY A 127 8.31 0.23 5.95
CA GLY A 127 9.11 -0.49 4.95
C GLY A 127 9.05 0.19 3.60
N LEU A 128 10.17 0.22 2.89
CA LEU A 128 10.31 0.86 1.58
C LEU A 128 10.62 -0.19 0.49
N LEU A 129 9.84 -0.18 -0.58
CA LEU A 129 10.11 -0.88 -1.83
C LEU A 129 10.16 0.16 -2.96
N SER A 130 11.36 0.56 -3.33
CA SER A 130 11.57 1.71 -4.22
C SER A 130 12.58 1.38 -5.31
N GLN A 131 12.15 1.47 -6.57
CA GLN A 131 13.05 1.35 -7.72
C GLN A 131 14.01 2.54 -7.75
N SER A 132 13.52 3.76 -7.46
CA SER A 132 14.36 4.96 -7.45
C SER A 132 15.46 4.92 -6.40
N TYR A 133 15.18 4.41 -5.20
CA TYR A 133 16.19 4.16 -4.17
C TYR A 133 17.27 3.19 -4.67
N LEU A 134 16.85 2.03 -5.21
CA LEU A 134 17.79 1.00 -5.66
C LEU A 134 18.66 1.48 -6.82
N GLU A 135 18.09 2.26 -7.74
CA GLU A 135 18.83 2.94 -8.82
C GLU A 135 19.82 3.96 -8.27
N ALA A 136 19.38 4.83 -7.36
CA ALA A 136 20.21 5.91 -6.79
C ALA A 136 21.46 5.38 -6.08
N ILE A 137 21.38 4.21 -5.43
CA ILE A 137 22.53 3.60 -4.74
C ILE A 137 23.30 2.60 -5.62
N GLY A 138 22.91 2.41 -6.89
CA GLY A 138 23.53 1.43 -7.79
C GLY A 138 23.40 -0.01 -7.28
N ALA A 139 22.29 -0.37 -6.63
CA ALA A 139 22.13 -1.66 -6.00
C ALA A 139 22.17 -2.80 -7.04
N GLN A 140 22.93 -3.84 -6.76
CA GLN A 140 22.94 -5.06 -7.58
C GLN A 140 21.82 -6.05 -7.20
N ARG A 141 21.22 -5.85 -6.02
CA ARG A 141 20.20 -6.72 -5.43
C ARG A 141 19.09 -5.88 -4.82
N VAL A 142 17.88 -6.40 -4.77
CA VAL A 142 16.77 -5.74 -4.06
C VAL A 142 17.09 -5.63 -2.58
N LEU A 143 17.17 -4.39 -2.09
CA LEU A 143 17.28 -4.03 -0.68
C LEU A 143 15.96 -3.39 -0.24
N VAL A 144 15.48 -3.76 0.94
CA VAL A 144 14.20 -3.28 1.48
C VAL A 144 14.43 -2.58 2.82
N PRO A 145 14.68 -1.27 2.83
CA PRO A 145 14.83 -0.52 4.07
C PRO A 145 13.60 -0.69 4.96
N MET A 146 13.82 -1.05 6.21
CA MET A 146 12.77 -1.26 7.18
C MET A 146 13.17 -0.75 8.56
N ILE A 147 12.25 -0.07 9.24
CA ILE A 147 12.40 0.32 10.63
C ILE A 147 11.16 -0.10 11.43
N THR A 148 11.39 -0.53 12.67
CA THR A 148 10.31 -0.85 13.62
C THR A 148 10.43 0.02 14.86
N PHE A 149 9.36 0.75 15.15
CA PHE A 149 9.13 1.51 16.35
C PHE A 149 8.36 0.68 17.37
N ARG A 150 8.96 0.44 18.53
CA ARG A 150 8.26 -0.16 19.67
C ARG A 150 7.43 0.92 20.36
N ARG A 151 6.25 0.56 20.86
CA ARG A 151 5.37 1.53 21.55
C ARG A 151 5.93 2.01 22.91
N ASP A 152 6.88 1.27 23.46
CA ASP A 152 7.66 1.64 24.66
C ASP A 152 8.73 2.72 24.38
N GLY A 153 8.91 3.13 23.11
CA GLY A 153 9.87 4.16 22.71
C GLY A 153 11.30 3.63 22.48
N HIS A 154 11.54 2.33 22.67
CA HIS A 154 12.85 1.73 22.44
C HIS A 154 12.98 1.24 20.98
N ASN A 155 13.49 2.11 20.11
CA ASN A 155 13.82 1.73 18.73
C ASN A 155 15.23 1.12 18.70
N HIS A 156 15.40 -0.01 18.01
CA HIS A 156 16.69 -0.67 17.92
C HIS A 156 17.68 0.14 17.06
N VAL A 157 18.90 0.35 17.56
CA VAL A 157 20.02 1.04 16.88
C VAL A 157 20.37 0.39 15.54
N GLU A 158 20.09 -0.92 15.39
CA GLU A 158 20.38 -1.72 14.20
C GLU A 158 19.67 -1.22 12.92
N ASP A 159 18.56 -0.49 13.06
CA ASP A 159 17.80 0.05 11.92
C ASP A 159 18.32 1.40 11.41
N GLY A 160 19.41 1.94 11.97
CA GLY A 160 19.91 3.26 11.60
C GLY A 160 20.24 3.43 10.10
N GLY A 161 20.71 2.37 9.43
CA GLY A 161 20.92 2.37 7.98
C GLY A 161 19.61 2.44 7.20
N SER A 162 18.61 1.66 7.60
CA SER A 162 17.27 1.67 7.01
C SER A 162 16.58 3.02 7.19
N LEU A 163 16.66 3.60 8.39
CA LEU A 163 16.09 4.91 8.68
C LEU A 163 16.70 5.98 7.78
N ARG A 164 18.04 6.04 7.68
CA ARG A 164 18.71 6.98 6.77
C ARG A 164 18.26 6.80 5.33
N ALA A 165 18.15 5.55 4.85
CA ALA A 165 17.69 5.28 3.50
C ALA A 165 16.25 5.78 3.27
N ILE A 166 15.33 5.53 4.21
CA ILE A 166 13.94 6.01 4.14
C ILE A 166 13.91 7.54 4.15
N LEU A 167 14.61 8.19 5.09
CA LEU A 167 14.59 9.65 5.22
C LEU A 167 15.26 10.38 4.05
N THR A 168 16.17 9.71 3.33
CA THR A 168 16.89 10.32 2.19
C THR A 168 16.17 10.09 0.87
N HIS A 169 15.53 8.93 0.68
CA HIS A 169 15.03 8.51 -0.63
C HIS A 169 13.51 8.33 -0.73
N SER A 170 12.76 8.42 0.39
CA SER A 170 11.29 8.41 0.37
C SER A 170 10.71 9.83 0.33
N LEU A 171 9.38 9.94 0.31
CA LEU A 171 8.67 11.22 0.42
C LEU A 171 8.74 11.85 1.83
N PHE A 172 9.26 11.12 2.82
CA PHE A 172 9.23 11.52 4.23
C PHE A 172 10.66 11.68 4.75
N HIS A 173 11.02 12.91 5.12
CA HIS A 173 12.42 13.28 5.41
C HIS A 173 12.70 13.46 6.91
N SER A 174 11.74 13.15 7.78
CA SER A 174 11.96 13.11 9.22
C SER A 174 11.17 11.99 9.89
N GLU A 175 11.64 11.53 11.05
CA GLU A 175 10.88 10.58 11.89
C GLU A 175 9.51 11.15 12.25
N LYS A 176 9.40 12.46 12.50
CA LYS A 176 8.12 13.12 12.79
C LYS A 176 7.12 12.92 11.66
N GLU A 177 7.56 13.06 10.41
CA GLU A 177 6.71 12.81 9.24
C GLU A 177 6.27 11.34 9.17
N LEU A 178 7.18 10.38 9.40
CA LEU A 178 6.82 8.95 9.47
C LEU A 178 5.79 8.66 10.59
N PHE A 179 5.96 9.28 11.76
CA PHE A 179 5.03 9.13 12.87
C PHE A 179 3.65 9.73 12.57
N THR A 180 3.57 10.81 11.80
CA THR A 180 2.28 11.37 11.36
C THR A 180 1.49 10.36 10.56
N GLU A 181 2.12 9.68 9.60
CA GLU A 181 1.47 8.65 8.79
C GLU A 181 1.07 7.42 9.62
N LEU A 182 1.92 6.99 10.56
CA LEU A 182 1.58 5.91 11.50
C LEU A 182 0.42 6.26 12.44
N ARG A 183 0.27 7.54 12.80
CA ARG A 183 -0.86 8.03 13.60
C ARG A 183 -2.15 8.14 12.79
N ALA A 184 -2.05 8.44 11.49
CA ALA A 184 -3.20 8.48 10.59
C ALA A 184 -3.97 7.13 10.55
N ILE A 185 -3.26 6.00 10.64
CA ILE A 185 -3.87 4.67 10.78
C ILE A 185 -4.84 4.62 11.97
N SER A 186 -4.48 5.27 13.09
CA SER A 186 -5.32 5.29 14.28
C SER A 186 -6.47 6.30 14.24
N ALA A 187 -6.41 7.30 13.36
CA ALA A 187 -7.50 8.25 13.19
C ALA A 187 -8.76 7.60 12.59
N ALA A 188 -8.64 6.40 12.02
CA ALA A 188 -9.75 5.59 11.51
C ALA A 188 -10.52 4.82 12.60
N GLY A 189 -10.29 5.12 13.88
CA GLY A 189 -11.00 4.50 15.01
C GLY A 189 -10.44 3.14 15.45
N THR A 190 -9.27 2.74 14.95
CA THR A 190 -8.60 1.48 15.31
C THR A 190 -7.21 1.71 15.90
N THR A 191 -6.69 0.72 16.62
CA THR A 191 -5.32 0.77 17.15
C THR A 191 -4.30 0.08 16.23
N THR A 192 -4.78 -0.58 15.17
CA THR A 192 -4.03 -1.38 14.20
C THR A 192 -4.47 -1.09 12.78
N GLY A 193 -3.63 -1.43 11.82
CA GLY A 193 -3.93 -1.31 10.39
C GLY A 193 -2.67 -1.16 9.55
N THR A 194 -2.85 -1.01 8.25
CA THR A 194 -1.76 -0.78 7.30
C THR A 194 -2.11 0.37 6.38
N ARG A 195 -1.14 1.22 6.05
CA ARG A 195 -1.25 2.25 5.03
C ARG A 195 -0.09 2.13 4.04
N ILE A 196 -0.42 1.98 2.78
CA ILE A 196 0.51 1.90 1.65
C ILE A 196 0.37 3.18 0.86
N ILE A 197 1.50 3.83 0.56
CA ILE A 197 1.54 5.00 -0.31
C ILE A 197 2.45 4.67 -1.49
N ILE A 198 1.93 4.84 -2.71
CA ILE A 198 2.62 4.58 -3.96
C ILE A 198 2.73 5.91 -4.71
N TRP A 199 3.95 6.24 -5.16
CA TRP A 199 4.23 7.46 -5.90
C TRP A 199 5.14 7.18 -7.10
N ASN A 200 5.49 8.24 -7.82
CA ASN A 200 6.11 8.14 -9.15
C ASN A 200 5.26 7.21 -10.03
N LEU A 201 3.97 7.55 -10.08
CA LEU A 201 2.93 6.79 -10.77
C LEU A 201 3.28 6.63 -12.25
N ARG A 202 2.84 5.53 -12.86
CA ARG A 202 3.05 5.31 -14.29
C ARG A 202 2.39 6.43 -15.09
N THR A 203 3.13 6.95 -16.07
CA THR A 203 2.68 8.00 -16.97
C THR A 203 2.39 7.46 -18.37
N THR A 204 1.52 8.16 -19.09
CA THR A 204 1.26 7.98 -20.52
C THR A 204 2.44 8.48 -21.35
N ALA A 205 2.39 8.26 -22.66
CA ALA A 205 3.38 8.80 -23.60
C ALA A 205 3.48 10.34 -23.57
N ASN A 206 2.42 11.02 -23.12
CA ASN A 206 2.37 12.48 -23.02
C ASN A 206 2.92 12.99 -21.68
N GLY A 207 3.40 12.11 -20.79
CA GLY A 207 3.95 12.47 -19.49
C GLY A 207 2.91 12.70 -18.38
N GLU A 208 1.62 12.60 -18.68
CA GLU A 208 0.55 12.64 -17.68
C GLU A 208 0.42 11.30 -16.95
N THR A 209 -0.09 11.28 -15.71
CA THR A 209 -0.39 10.02 -15.01
C THR A 209 -1.38 9.16 -15.81
N GLU A 210 -1.27 7.83 -15.74
CA GLU A 210 -2.25 6.93 -16.39
C GLU A 210 -3.66 7.06 -15.79
N PHE A 211 -3.76 7.67 -14.61
CA PHE A 211 -5.02 7.99 -13.94
C PHE A 211 -5.47 9.42 -14.21
N ASP A 212 -6.78 9.60 -14.27
CA ASP A 212 -7.47 10.88 -14.24
C ASP A 212 -8.12 11.04 -12.86
N PHE A 213 -7.65 12.04 -12.13
CA PHE A 213 -8.14 12.39 -10.80
C PHE A 213 -9.07 13.61 -10.83
N ASP A 214 -9.19 14.28 -11.97
CA ASP A 214 -9.83 15.60 -12.09
C ASP A 214 -11.29 15.49 -12.54
N THR A 215 -11.61 14.55 -13.43
CA THR A 215 -12.95 14.41 -14.02
C THR A 215 -14.04 14.07 -13.00
N ASP A 216 -13.83 13.06 -12.14
CA ASP A 216 -14.72 12.77 -11.02
C ASP A 216 -13.94 12.84 -9.71
N LYS A 217 -14.35 13.77 -8.84
CA LYS A 217 -13.67 13.95 -7.56
C LYS A 217 -13.83 12.75 -6.62
N TYR A 218 -14.79 11.87 -6.82
CA TYR A 218 -15.01 10.70 -5.97
C TYR A 218 -14.59 9.39 -6.62
N ASP A 219 -13.89 9.44 -7.75
CA ASP A 219 -13.41 8.27 -8.47
C ASP A 219 -11.92 8.34 -8.79
N ILE A 220 -11.35 7.18 -9.12
CA ILE A 220 -10.03 7.07 -9.74
C ILE A 220 -10.29 6.50 -11.13
N LEU A 221 -10.20 7.36 -12.14
CA LEU A 221 -10.45 6.97 -13.51
C LEU A 221 -9.13 6.60 -14.20
N ILE A 222 -9.19 5.68 -15.17
CA ILE A 222 -8.09 5.46 -16.12
C ILE A 222 -8.27 6.45 -17.26
N ARG A 223 -7.19 7.14 -17.65
CA ARG A 223 -7.19 8.01 -18.82
C ARG A 223 -7.41 7.16 -20.08
N VAL A 224 -8.60 7.27 -20.66
CA VAL A 224 -8.94 6.63 -21.92
C VAL A 224 -8.38 7.48 -23.07
N ASN A 225 -7.64 6.85 -23.98
CA ASN A 225 -7.10 7.56 -25.13
C ASN A 225 -8.25 7.98 -26.06
N ILE A 226 -8.36 9.27 -26.35
CA ILE A 226 -9.49 9.89 -27.08
C ILE A 226 -9.65 9.32 -28.51
N SER A 227 -8.61 8.66 -29.04
CA SER A 227 -8.63 8.02 -30.36
C SER A 227 -9.55 6.79 -30.46
N ASP A 228 -9.92 6.16 -29.35
CA ASP A 228 -10.75 4.93 -29.34
C ASP A 228 -12.26 5.21 -29.14
N LYS A 229 -12.68 6.48 -29.24
CA LYS A 229 -14.07 6.93 -29.05
C LYS A 229 -15.08 6.37 -30.06
N SER A 230 -14.68 5.54 -31.02
CA SER A 230 -15.60 4.86 -31.94
C SER A 230 -16.32 3.66 -31.32
N ASN A 231 -15.94 3.21 -30.11
CA ASN A 231 -16.66 2.19 -29.35
C ASN A 231 -16.97 2.68 -27.94
N VAL A 232 -18.20 2.45 -27.48
CA VAL A 232 -18.63 2.76 -26.10
C VAL A 232 -17.89 1.84 -25.14
N THR A 233 -16.72 2.27 -24.64
CA THR A 233 -16.00 1.54 -23.59
C THR A 233 -16.88 1.50 -22.34
N PRO A 234 -17.18 0.32 -21.78
CA PRO A 234 -17.97 0.21 -20.56
C PRO A 234 -17.34 0.99 -19.40
N GLU A 235 -18.16 1.63 -18.57
CA GLU A 235 -17.70 2.37 -17.38
C GLU A 235 -16.83 1.50 -16.46
N SER A 236 -17.12 0.20 -16.37
CA SER A 236 -16.35 -0.77 -15.58
C SER A 236 -14.90 -0.96 -16.03
N GLU A 237 -14.54 -0.52 -17.23
CA GLU A 237 -13.16 -0.56 -17.69
C GLU A 237 -12.39 0.63 -17.11
N TYR A 238 -12.95 1.85 -17.14
CA TYR A 238 -12.19 3.06 -16.82
C TYR A 238 -12.50 3.67 -15.45
N SER A 239 -13.62 3.34 -14.79
CA SER A 239 -13.94 3.81 -13.44
C SER A 239 -13.63 2.73 -12.41
N LEU A 240 -12.86 3.09 -11.36
CA LEU A 240 -12.54 2.16 -10.29
C LEU A 240 -13.81 1.75 -9.54
N ARG A 241 -14.72 2.69 -9.28
CA ARG A 241 -15.98 2.49 -8.55
C ARG A 241 -16.87 1.41 -9.13
N VAL A 242 -16.94 1.33 -10.46
CA VAL A 242 -17.79 0.37 -11.16
C VAL A 242 -16.99 -0.78 -11.79
N SER A 243 -15.68 -0.82 -11.57
CA SER A 243 -14.84 -1.85 -12.16
C SER A 243 -15.25 -3.24 -11.67
N ARG A 244 -15.24 -4.23 -12.59
CA ARG A 244 -15.61 -5.60 -12.24
C ARG A 244 -14.67 -6.20 -11.20
N ALA A 245 -13.39 -5.84 -11.23
CA ALA A 245 -12.42 -6.25 -10.23
C ALA A 245 -12.77 -5.72 -8.83
N TYR A 246 -13.25 -4.48 -8.74
CA TYR A 246 -13.71 -3.84 -7.52
C TYR A 246 -15.05 -4.43 -7.04
N LEU A 247 -16.03 -4.54 -7.93
CA LEU A 247 -17.37 -5.04 -7.61
C LEU A 247 -17.37 -6.53 -7.24
N ALA A 248 -16.56 -7.37 -7.91
CA ALA A 248 -16.43 -8.79 -7.55
C ALA A 248 -15.88 -8.99 -6.13
N ARG A 249 -15.05 -8.06 -5.64
CA ARG A 249 -14.48 -8.09 -4.29
C ARG A 249 -15.46 -7.58 -3.24
N LEU A 250 -16.22 -6.54 -3.55
CA LEU A 250 -17.36 -6.12 -2.72
C LEU A 250 -18.42 -7.22 -2.61
N TRP A 251 -18.72 -7.93 -3.71
CA TRP A 251 -19.67 -9.04 -3.75
C TRP A 251 -19.19 -10.25 -2.93
N HIS A 252 -17.90 -10.61 -3.02
CA HIS A 252 -17.32 -11.66 -2.17
C HIS A 252 -17.40 -11.32 -0.68
N ALA A 253 -17.12 -10.06 -0.31
CA ALA A 253 -17.28 -9.60 1.07
C ALA A 253 -18.74 -9.72 1.55
N PHE A 254 -19.71 -9.39 0.69
CA PHE A 254 -21.14 -9.49 1.01
C PHE A 254 -21.61 -10.94 1.25
N ILE A 255 -21.22 -11.90 0.41
CA ILE A 255 -21.56 -13.33 0.59
C ILE A 255 -21.03 -13.89 1.92
N LEU A 256 -19.87 -13.42 2.38
CA LEU A 256 -19.28 -13.91 3.62
C LEU A 256 -19.97 -13.33 4.86
N THR A 257 -20.49 -12.09 4.77
CA THR A 257 -21.32 -11.51 5.83
C THR A 257 -22.69 -12.17 6.01
N SER A 258 -23.32 -12.67 4.94
CA SER A 258 -24.62 -13.38 5.02
C SER A 258 -24.53 -14.80 5.60
N ARG A 259 -23.30 -15.33 5.81
CA ARG A 259 -23.03 -16.62 6.47
C ARG A 259 -22.64 -16.50 7.96
N ASN A 260 -22.99 -15.40 8.66
CA ASN A 260 -22.59 -15.11 10.05
C ASN A 260 -21.05 -15.04 10.26
N ILE A 261 -20.31 -14.67 9.22
CA ILE A 261 -18.88 -14.39 9.30
C ILE A 261 -18.70 -12.88 9.07
N HIS A 262 -18.60 -12.09 10.15
CA HIS A 262 -18.49 -10.64 10.05
C HIS A 262 -17.12 -10.18 9.49
N TYR A 263 -16.94 -10.22 8.17
CA TYR A 263 -15.88 -9.53 7.42
C TYR A 263 -16.53 -8.67 6.35
N LEU A 264 -16.98 -7.49 6.74
CA LEU A 264 -17.46 -6.49 5.81
C LEU A 264 -16.24 -5.69 5.39
N VAL A 265 -15.88 -5.60 4.11
CA VAL A 265 -14.88 -4.64 3.60
C VAL A 265 -15.64 -3.56 2.85
N TYR A 266 -15.80 -2.40 3.46
CA TYR A 266 -16.20 -1.22 2.71
C TYR A 266 -14.95 -0.65 2.04
N VAL A 267 -14.96 -0.62 0.71
CA VAL A 267 -14.01 0.20 -0.01
C VAL A 267 -14.59 1.61 -0.09
N LEU A 268 -13.95 2.54 0.63
CA LEU A 268 -14.36 3.93 0.67
C LEU A 268 -13.36 4.76 -0.14
N LEU A 269 -13.81 5.29 -1.28
CA LEU A 269 -13.09 6.37 -1.97
C LEU A 269 -13.33 7.65 -1.19
N LYS A 270 -12.32 8.12 -0.48
CA LYS A 270 -12.46 9.21 0.49
C LYS A 270 -11.71 10.44 -0.02
N ARG A 271 -12.42 11.45 -0.54
CA ARG A 271 -11.86 12.79 -0.72
C ARG A 271 -12.40 13.72 0.36
N ASP A 272 -11.80 13.68 1.57
CA ASP A 272 -11.58 14.84 2.46
C ASP A 272 -11.24 14.49 3.93
N LYS A 273 -10.41 15.39 4.51
CA LYS A 273 -9.90 15.57 5.89
C LYS A 273 -8.62 14.81 6.29
N TYR A 274 -7.48 15.26 5.76
CA TYR A 274 -6.36 15.55 6.65
C TYR A 274 -6.47 17.02 7.08
N ILE A 275 -6.92 17.23 8.32
CA ILE A 275 -6.87 18.55 8.96
C ILE A 275 -5.39 18.93 9.03
N ASN A 276 -5.03 20.02 8.34
CA ASN A 276 -3.80 20.75 8.61
C ASN A 276 -3.81 21.16 10.08
N TRP A 277 -3.11 20.43 10.95
CA TRP A 277 -2.78 20.94 12.27
C TRP A 277 -1.57 21.86 12.11
N SER A 278 -1.85 23.11 11.72
CA SER A 278 -0.96 24.23 11.99
C SER A 278 -1.22 24.68 13.43
N GLY A 279 -0.14 24.83 14.19
CA GLY A 279 -0.22 25.12 15.62
C GLY A 279 -0.73 26.53 15.94
N GLY A 280 -1.21 26.67 17.18
CA GLY A 280 -1.48 27.93 17.86
C GLY A 280 -2.89 28.49 17.61
N ASP A 281 -3.80 28.38 18.58
CA ASP A 281 -3.86 29.38 19.65
C ASP A 281 -4.83 28.97 20.77
N LYS A 282 -4.57 29.51 21.96
CA LYS A 282 -5.40 29.37 23.17
C LYS A 282 -6.74 30.09 22.99
N LYS A 283 -7.84 29.49 23.48
CA LYS A 283 -8.76 30.01 24.53
C LYS A 283 -10.19 29.46 24.41
N ASN A 284 -10.81 29.35 25.58
CA ASN A 284 -12.23 29.12 25.93
C ASN A 284 -12.67 27.65 25.94
N GLN A 285 -12.80 26.99 27.11
CA GLN A 285 -13.96 27.06 28.04
C GLN A 285 -15.28 27.09 27.26
N THR A 286 -16.15 26.08 27.34
CA THR A 286 -17.16 25.93 28.41
C THR A 286 -17.89 24.59 28.15
N VAL A 287 -17.81 23.61 29.06
CA VAL A 287 -18.85 23.09 30.00
C VAL A 287 -19.95 22.20 29.36
N TRP A 288 -20.13 21.04 30.02
CA TRP A 288 -21.03 19.88 29.85
C TRP A 288 -20.70 18.88 28.74
#